data_AF-X1P8W1-F1
#
_entry.id   AF-X1P8W1-F1
#
_cell.length_a   1.000
_cell.length_b   1.000
_cell.length_c   1.000
_cell.angle_alpha   90.00
_cell.angle_beta   90.00
_cell.angle_gamma   90.00
#
_symmetry.space_group_name_H-M   'P 1'
#
loop_
_entity.id
_entity.type
_entity.pdbx_description
1 polymer ?
#
loop_
_entity_poly.entity_id
_entity_poly.type
_entity_poly.pdbx_seq_one_letter_code
_entity_poly.pdbx_strand_id
1 'polypeptide(L)'
;MRDLVARREWNRQYEQTPKRKEYRRQYRQKNKERILEQQRPHNRNWMKQYYLRMRSEVIQLFGGKCVRCGCDNPLALEINHINGGGRKEPVGRGCRFYRKILDGKRKTDDLELLCGVCNTHHKLTELKGLPDNWEIKWSGV
;
A
#
# COMPACT_ATOMS: atom_id res chain seq x y z
N MET A 1 -43.62 -3.56 -19.46
CA MET A 1 -42.21 -3.33 -19.06
C MET A 1 -41.39 -3.11 -20.32
N ARG A 2 -40.95 -1.89 -20.63
CA ARG A 2 -40.01 -1.67 -21.75
C ARG A 2 -38.70 -2.40 -21.40
N ASP A 3 -38.25 -3.25 -22.31
CA ASP A 3 -37.15 -4.17 -22.11
C ASP A 3 -35.90 -3.44 -21.59
N LEU A 4 -35.56 -3.69 -20.33
CA LEU A 4 -34.46 -3.06 -19.62
C LEU A 4 -33.12 -3.43 -20.26
N VAL A 5 -33.04 -4.56 -20.97
CA VAL A 5 -31.83 -5.01 -21.68
C VAL A 5 -31.58 -4.12 -22.90
N ALA A 6 -32.60 -3.92 -23.74
CA ALA A 6 -32.51 -3.05 -24.92
C ALA A 6 -32.13 -1.60 -24.54
N ARG A 7 -32.68 -1.08 -23.43
CA ARG A 7 -32.33 0.26 -22.91
C ARG A 7 -30.85 0.35 -22.50
N ARG A 8 -30.30 -0.70 -21.87
CA ARG A 8 -28.88 -0.76 -21.44
C ARG A 8 -27.94 -0.82 -22.64
N GLU A 9 -28.29 -1.61 -23.65
CA GLU A 9 -27.49 -1.73 -24.88
C GLU A 9 -27.47 -0.43 -25.69
N TRP A 10 -28.63 0.20 -25.86
CA TRP A 10 -28.74 1.50 -26.50
C TRP A 10 -27.91 2.57 -25.78
N ASN A 11 -27.99 2.62 -24.44
CA ASN A 11 -27.17 3.53 -23.63
C ASN A 11 -25.67 3.26 -23.81
N ARG A 12 -25.26 1.99 -23.86
CA ARG A 12 -23.86 1.60 -24.08
C ARG A 12 -23.35 2.07 -25.45
N GLN A 13 -24.13 1.87 -26.51
CA GLN A 13 -23.78 2.33 -27.86
C GLN A 13 -23.74 3.85 -27.94
N TYR A 14 -24.74 4.55 -27.37
CA TYR A 14 -24.79 6.01 -27.33
C TYR A 14 -23.58 6.61 -26.59
N GLU A 15 -23.19 6.01 -25.46
CA GLU A 15 -22.00 6.42 -24.71
C GLU A 15 -20.69 6.19 -25.49
N GLN A 16 -20.66 5.35 -26.53
CA GLN A 16 -19.48 5.13 -27.36
C GLN A 16 -19.35 6.13 -28.52
N THR A 17 -20.39 6.90 -28.83
CA THR A 17 -20.38 7.85 -29.95
C THR A 17 -19.28 8.91 -29.80
N PRO A 18 -18.63 9.34 -30.90
CA PRO A 18 -17.60 10.38 -30.87
C PRO A 18 -18.08 11.68 -30.20
N LYS A 19 -19.30 12.10 -30.52
CA LYS A 19 -19.95 13.30 -29.94
C LYS A 19 -20.01 13.23 -28.41
N ARG A 20 -20.41 12.07 -27.85
CA ARG A 20 -20.50 11.88 -26.40
C ARG A 20 -19.13 11.77 -25.73
N LYS A 21 -18.15 11.16 -26.40
CA LYS A 21 -16.75 11.12 -25.94
C LYS A 21 -16.17 12.53 -25.84
N GLU A 22 -16.33 13.35 -26.88
CA GLU A 22 -15.83 14.72 -26.93
C GLU A 22 -16.52 15.61 -25.88
N TYR A 23 -17.84 15.52 -25.75
CA TYR A 23 -18.58 16.22 -24.68
C TYR A 23 -18.02 15.88 -23.29
N ARG A 24 -17.78 14.60 -22.99
CA ARG A 24 -17.21 14.18 -21.69
C ARG A 24 -15.80 14.70 -21.48
N ARG A 25 -14.98 14.76 -22.53
CA ARG A 25 -13.63 15.34 -22.48
C ARG A 25 -13.69 16.82 -22.12
N GLN A 26 -14.50 17.59 -22.83
CA GLN A 26 -14.70 19.03 -22.58
C GLN A 26 -15.27 19.30 -21.19
N TYR A 27 -16.27 18.51 -20.77
CA TYR A 27 -16.84 18.60 -19.44
C TYR A 27 -15.80 18.34 -18.35
N ARG A 28 -14.97 17.30 -18.49
CA ARG A 28 -13.88 17.00 -17.54
C ARG A 28 -12.84 18.11 -17.49
N GLN A 29 -12.50 18.71 -18.64
CA GLN A 29 -11.55 19.81 -18.70
C GLN A 29 -12.10 21.06 -18.01
N LYS A 30 -13.35 21.45 -18.34
CA LYS A 30 -14.02 22.63 -17.76
C LYS A 30 -14.29 22.48 -16.25
N ASN A 31 -14.51 21.26 -15.77
CA ASN A 31 -14.84 20.99 -14.37
C ASN A 31 -13.70 20.30 -13.61
N LYS A 32 -12.46 20.35 -14.12
CA LYS A 32 -11.33 19.57 -13.59
C LYS A 32 -11.13 19.80 -12.10
N GLU A 33 -11.14 21.05 -11.65
CA GLU A 33 -10.90 21.42 -10.24
C GLU A 33 -12.00 20.90 -9.33
N ARG A 34 -13.28 21.15 -9.68
CA ARG A 34 -14.44 20.64 -8.93
C ARG A 34 -14.44 19.11 -8.84
N ILE A 35 -14.14 18.42 -9.94
CA ILE A 35 -14.03 16.96 -9.96
C ILE A 35 -12.91 16.49 -9.03
N LEU A 36 -11.73 17.13 -9.08
CA LEU A 36 -10.61 16.79 -8.21
C LEU A 36 -10.94 17.06 -6.75
N GLU A 37 -11.57 18.17 -6.42
CA GLU A 37 -11.97 18.52 -5.05
C GLU A 37 -12.94 17.49 -4.47
N GLN A 38 -13.97 17.10 -5.21
CA GLN A 38 -14.92 16.07 -4.79
C GLN A 38 -14.26 14.69 -4.66
N GLN A 39 -13.35 14.34 -5.58
CA GLN A 39 -12.68 13.04 -5.59
C GLN A 39 -11.56 12.93 -4.55
N ARG A 40 -10.89 14.02 -4.17
CA ARG A 40 -9.71 14.01 -3.30
C ARG A 40 -9.98 13.36 -1.94
N PRO A 41 -11.02 13.74 -1.15
CA PRO A 41 -11.30 13.12 0.14
C PRO A 41 -11.68 11.65 0.02
N HIS A 42 -12.56 11.32 -0.94
CA HIS A 42 -13.00 9.95 -1.17
C HIS A 42 -11.83 9.04 -1.57
N ASN A 43 -11.01 9.49 -2.52
CA ASN A 43 -9.82 8.76 -2.97
C ASN A 43 -8.80 8.63 -1.83
N ARG A 44 -8.60 9.67 -1.01
CA ARG A 44 -7.66 9.60 0.12
C ARG A 44 -8.10 8.56 1.15
N ASN A 45 -9.38 8.56 1.54
CA ASN A 45 -9.91 7.61 2.50
C ASN A 45 -9.88 6.19 1.95
N TRP A 46 -10.32 5.99 0.70
CA TRP A 46 -10.27 4.70 0.04
C TRP A 46 -8.83 4.17 -0.05
N MET A 47 -7.88 5.00 -0.49
CA MET A 47 -6.47 4.64 -0.54
C MET A 47 -5.89 4.30 0.83
N LYS A 48 -6.28 5.04 1.89
CA LYS A 48 -5.88 4.75 3.27
C LYS A 48 -6.38 3.38 3.72
N GLN A 49 -7.67 3.08 3.52
CA GLN A 49 -8.25 1.79 3.91
C GLN A 49 -7.64 0.64 3.11
N TYR A 50 -7.45 0.84 1.81
CA TYR A 50 -6.80 -0.12 0.94
C TYR A 50 -5.35 -0.40 1.36
N TYR A 51 -4.59 0.64 1.74
CA TYR A 51 -3.26 0.50 2.32
C TYR A 51 -3.26 -0.31 3.61
N LEU A 52 -4.13 0.05 4.56
CA LEU A 52 -4.20 -0.60 5.88
C LEU A 52 -4.55 -2.08 5.73
N ARG A 53 -5.49 -2.41 4.85
CA ARG A 53 -5.86 -3.80 4.56
C ARG A 53 -4.67 -4.60 4.03
N MET A 54 -4.02 -4.14 2.96
CA MET A 54 -2.90 -4.89 2.37
C MET A 54 -1.71 -5.00 3.33
N ARG A 55 -1.42 -3.94 4.09
CA ARG A 55 -0.39 -3.98 5.12
C ARG A 55 -0.72 -5.03 6.19
N SER A 56 -1.97 -5.10 6.64
CA SER A 56 -2.40 -6.11 7.62
C SER A 56 -2.24 -7.53 7.07
N GLU A 57 -2.66 -7.77 5.82
CA GLU A 57 -2.54 -9.08 5.18
C GLU A 57 -1.06 -9.50 5.06
N VAL A 58 -0.16 -8.57 4.70
CA VAL A 58 1.28 -8.86 4.65
C VAL A 58 1.87 -9.08 6.04
N ILE A 59 1.47 -8.31 7.06
CA ILE A 59 1.94 -8.57 8.44
C ILE A 59 1.57 -9.99 8.89
N GLN A 60 0.35 -10.44 8.59
CA GLN A 60 -0.10 -11.79 8.92
C GLN A 60 0.67 -12.86 8.14
N LEU A 61 1.00 -12.60 6.87
CA LEU A 61 1.84 -13.49 6.05
C LEU A 61 3.22 -13.74 6.69
N PHE A 62 3.77 -12.76 7.41
CA PHE A 62 5.04 -12.87 8.12
C PHE A 62 4.88 -13.27 9.61
N GLY A 63 3.71 -13.81 9.99
CA GLY A 63 3.47 -14.36 11.33
C GLY A 63 2.97 -13.36 12.37
N GLY A 64 2.77 -12.09 12.00
CA GLY A 64 2.10 -11.11 12.86
C GLY A 64 2.92 -10.58 14.04
N LYS A 65 4.20 -10.97 14.17
CA LYS A 65 5.09 -10.57 15.26
C LYS A 65 6.48 -10.23 14.76
N CYS A 66 7.15 -9.32 15.45
CA CYS A 66 8.57 -9.05 15.25
C CYS A 66 9.37 -10.32 15.49
N VAL A 67 10.17 -10.74 14.51
CA VAL A 67 10.95 -11.99 14.60
C VAL A 67 12.10 -11.92 15.63
N ARG A 68 12.48 -10.71 16.07
CA ARG A 68 13.55 -10.51 17.07
C ARG A 68 13.05 -10.41 18.50
N CYS A 69 12.06 -9.55 18.75
CA CYS A 69 11.59 -9.26 20.11
C CYS A 69 10.17 -9.75 20.43
N GLY A 70 9.45 -10.31 19.45
CA GLY A 70 8.09 -10.81 19.66
C GLY A 70 7.00 -9.74 19.73
N CYS A 71 7.32 -8.45 19.61
CA CYS A 71 6.33 -7.37 19.53
C CYS A 71 5.26 -7.69 18.48
N ASP A 72 3.99 -7.61 18.85
CA ASP A 72 2.84 -7.94 18.00
C ASP A 72 1.95 -6.72 17.72
N ASN A 73 2.33 -5.54 18.20
CA ASN A 73 1.60 -4.31 17.92
C ASN A 73 1.73 -3.98 16.43
N PRO A 74 0.62 -4.06 15.65
CA PRO A 74 0.67 -3.87 14.21
C PRO A 74 1.07 -2.45 13.84
N LEU A 75 0.98 -1.45 14.73
CA LEU A 75 1.44 -0.09 14.46
C LEU A 75 2.96 0.06 14.56
N ALA A 76 3.63 -0.82 15.31
CA ALA A 76 5.08 -0.81 15.47
C ALA A 76 5.82 -1.66 14.43
N LEU A 77 5.10 -2.52 13.72
CA LEU A 77 5.63 -3.51 12.78
C LEU A 77 5.98 -2.94 11.40
N GLU A 78 7.09 -3.38 10.83
CA GLU A 78 7.65 -2.94 9.55
C GLU A 78 8.26 -4.13 8.80
N ILE A 79 8.14 -4.11 7.48
CA ILE A 79 8.87 -5.06 6.63
C ILE A 79 10.28 -4.52 6.44
N ASN A 80 11.26 -5.26 6.96
CA ASN A 80 12.68 -4.97 6.85
C ASN A 80 13.29 -5.76 5.69
N HIS A 81 14.27 -5.17 5.01
CA HIS A 81 15.13 -5.86 4.05
C HIS A 81 16.40 -6.32 4.77
N ILE A 82 16.59 -7.64 4.88
CA ILE A 82 17.67 -8.27 5.66
C ILE A 82 19.06 -7.78 5.21
N ASN A 83 19.25 -7.61 3.90
CA ASN A 83 20.52 -7.14 3.31
C ASN A 83 20.51 -5.63 3.01
N GLY A 84 19.59 -4.88 3.64
CA GLY A 84 19.30 -3.49 3.31
C GLY A 84 18.71 -3.33 1.89
N GLY A 85 18.87 -2.15 1.30
CA GLY A 85 18.43 -1.92 -0.09
C GLY A 85 16.97 -1.52 -0.26
N GLY A 86 16.19 -1.36 0.82
CA GLY A 86 14.80 -0.85 0.74
C GLY A 86 14.66 0.52 0.05
N ARG A 87 15.72 1.34 0.01
CA ARG A 87 15.76 2.59 -0.80
C ARG A 87 15.89 2.37 -2.31
N LYS A 88 16.53 1.26 -2.70
CA LYS A 88 16.76 0.88 -4.11
C LYS A 88 15.55 0.16 -4.69
N GLU A 89 14.76 -0.50 -3.86
CA GLU A 89 13.48 -1.04 -4.29
C GLU A 89 12.58 0.14 -4.69
N PRO A 90 12.14 0.22 -5.96
CA PRO A 90 11.39 1.36 -6.44
C PRO A 90 10.12 1.45 -5.59
N VAL A 91 10.09 2.48 -4.73
CA VAL A 91 9.05 2.72 -3.74
C VAL A 91 7.78 3.09 -4.49
N GLY A 92 7.09 2.09 -5.05
CA GLY A 92 5.75 2.25 -5.54
C GLY A 92 4.91 2.58 -4.32
N ARG A 93 4.57 3.85 -4.14
CA ARG A 93 3.72 4.41 -3.05
C ARG A 93 3.04 3.30 -2.22
N GLY A 94 3.57 3.01 -1.04
CA GLY A 94 3.07 2.09 0.00
C GLY A 94 2.38 0.82 -0.51
N CYS A 95 1.11 0.98 -0.90
CA CYS A 95 0.22 -0.03 -1.46
C CYS A 95 0.85 -0.97 -2.51
N ARG A 96 1.67 -0.46 -3.44
CA ARG A 96 2.20 -1.30 -4.53
C ARG A 96 3.20 -2.33 -4.04
N PHE A 97 3.98 -2.01 -3.01
CA PHE A 97 4.92 -2.96 -2.41
C PHE A 97 4.18 -4.14 -1.78
N TYR A 98 3.24 -3.85 -0.87
CA TYR A 98 2.41 -4.88 -0.22
C TYR A 98 1.64 -5.72 -1.25
N ARG A 99 1.07 -5.08 -2.28
CA ARG A 99 0.38 -5.79 -3.37
C ARG A 99 1.30 -6.77 -4.10
N LYS A 100 2.55 -6.39 -4.40
CA LYS A 100 3.50 -7.28 -5.10
C LYS A 100 3.85 -8.51 -4.26
N ILE A 101 3.95 -8.35 -2.93
CA ILE A 101 4.16 -9.48 -2.01
C ILE A 101 2.95 -10.41 -2.05
N LEU A 102 1.74 -9.88 -1.85
CA LEU A 102 0.50 -10.66 -1.83
C LEU A 102 0.22 -11.37 -3.18
N ASP A 103 0.58 -10.74 -4.29
CA ASP A 103 0.45 -11.32 -5.63
C ASP A 103 1.59 -12.33 -5.97
N GLY A 104 2.57 -12.55 -5.08
CA GLY A 104 3.74 -13.40 -5.33
C GLY A 104 4.73 -12.85 -6.37
N LYS A 105 4.57 -11.60 -6.81
CA LYS A 105 5.43 -10.93 -7.81
C LYS A 105 6.73 -10.39 -7.20
N ARG A 106 6.78 -10.32 -5.86
CA ARG A 106 7.97 -9.97 -5.08
C ARG A 106 8.27 -11.15 -4.17
N LYS A 107 9.43 -11.77 -4.34
CA LYS A 107 9.93 -12.80 -3.42
C LYS A 107 10.09 -12.23 -2.01
N THR A 108 10.11 -13.06 -0.99
CA THR A 108 10.17 -12.64 0.42
C THR A 108 11.38 -13.20 1.16
N ASP A 109 12.30 -13.84 0.44
CA ASP A 109 13.51 -14.49 0.95
C ASP A 109 14.52 -13.52 1.57
N ASP A 110 14.49 -12.24 1.15
CA ASP A 110 15.32 -11.16 1.70
C ASP A 110 14.55 -10.20 2.61
N LEU A 111 13.33 -10.58 3.02
CA LEU A 111 12.45 -9.76 3.85
C LEU A 111 12.20 -10.43 5.21
N GLU A 112 12.07 -9.62 6.25
CA GLU A 112 11.64 -10.05 7.58
C GLU A 112 10.68 -9.03 8.21
N LEU A 113 9.91 -9.46 9.22
CA LEU A 113 9.01 -8.58 9.96
C LEU A 113 9.66 -8.16 11.28
N LEU A 114 9.94 -6.86 11.44
CA LEU A 114 10.54 -6.30 12.65
C LEU A 114 9.64 -5.22 13.24
N CYS A 115 9.78 -4.92 14.53
CA CYS A 115 9.28 -3.66 15.06
C CYS A 115 10.26 -2.52 14.71
N GLY A 116 9.81 -1.27 14.76
CA GLY A 116 10.63 -0.11 14.39
C GLY A 116 11.94 0.03 15.19
N VAL A 117 11.96 -0.41 16.45
CA VAL A 117 13.18 -0.41 17.27
C VAL A 117 14.16 -1.48 16.78
N CYS A 118 13.70 -2.72 16.58
CA CYS A 118 14.52 -3.81 16.05
C CYS A 118 15.03 -3.52 14.64
N ASN A 119 14.20 -2.90 13.79
CA ASN A 119 14.60 -2.45 12.46
C ASN A 119 15.71 -1.39 12.53
N THR A 120 15.59 -0.43 13.46
CA THR A 120 16.61 0.59 13.69
C THR A 120 17.91 -0.04 14.21
N HIS A 121 17.82 -0.97 15.17
CA HIS A 121 18.96 -1.72 15.69
C HIS A 121 19.68 -2.49 14.57
N HIS A 122 18.96 -3.29 13.79
CA HIS A 122 19.48 -3.99 12.60
C HIS A 122 20.23 -3.04 11.67
N LYS A 123 19.65 -1.88 11.36
CA LYS A 123 20.29 -0.89 10.49
C LYS A 123 21.59 -0.33 11.08
N LEU A 124 21.65 -0.09 12.38
CA LEU A 124 22.82 0.48 13.04
C LEU A 124 23.94 -0.56 13.16
N THR A 125 23.62 -1.79 13.56
CA THR A 125 24.62 -2.83 13.81
C THR A 125 25.02 -3.55 12.53
N GLU A 126 24.06 -4.15 11.82
CA GLU A 126 24.34 -5.03 10.68
C GLU A 126 24.63 -4.24 9.39
N LEU A 127 23.91 -3.14 9.14
CA LEU A 127 24.11 -2.37 7.90
C LEU A 127 25.13 -1.23 8.02
N LYS A 128 25.40 -0.74 9.24
CA LYS A 128 26.34 0.37 9.49
C LYS A 128 27.58 -0.05 10.28
N GLY A 129 27.64 -1.29 10.78
CA GLY A 129 28.80 -1.82 11.48
C GLY A 129 29.07 -1.13 12.82
N LEU A 130 28.07 -0.51 13.43
CA LEU A 130 28.23 0.02 14.79
C LEU A 130 28.32 -1.14 15.79
N PRO A 131 29.09 -0.97 16.88
CA PRO A 131 29.22 -2.01 17.89
C PRO A 131 27.85 -2.36 18.48
N ASP A 132 27.63 -3.66 18.73
CA ASP A 132 26.39 -4.17 19.31
C ASP A 132 26.46 -4.20 20.84
N ASN A 133 26.74 -3.04 21.43
CA ASN A 133 26.80 -2.84 22.87
C ASN A 133 25.60 -2.02 23.40
N TRP A 134 24.46 -2.12 22.71
CA TRP A 134 23.25 -1.38 23.02
C TRP A 134 22.34 -2.22 23.91
N GLU A 135 21.84 -1.62 24.99
CA GLU A 135 20.84 -2.26 25.84
C GLU A 135 19.44 -1.76 25.42
N ILE A 136 18.62 -2.65 24.87
CA ILE A 136 17.22 -2.35 24.52
C ILE A 136 16.31 -2.94 25.59
N LYS A 137 15.71 -2.08 26.42
CA LYS A 137 14.74 -2.50 27.44
C LYS A 137 13.32 -2.31 26.93
N TRP A 138 12.57 -3.39 26.96
CA TRP A 138 11.12 -3.39 26.76
C TRP A 138 10.48 -3.45 28.14
N SER A 139 10.06 -2.32 28.69
CA SER A 139 9.16 -2.32 29.84
C SER A 139 7.84 -2.95 29.37
N GLY A 140 7.48 -4.08 29.96
CA GLY A 140 6.42 -4.98 29.49
C GLY A 140 5.09 -4.32 29.17
N VAL A 141 4.37 -5.03 28.30
CA VAL A 141 2.94 -4.93 27.95
C VAL A 141 2.08 -4.69 29.20
#